data_AF-A0A522CZ67-F1
#
_entry.id   AF-A0A522CZ67-F1
#
_cell.length_a   1.000
_cell.length_b   1.000
_cell.length_c   1.000
_cell.angle_alpha   90.00
_cell.angle_beta   90.00
_cell.angle_gamma   90.00
#
_symmetry.space_group_name_H-M   'P 1'
#
loop_
_entity.id
_entity.type
_entity.pdbx_description
1 polymer ?
#
loop_
_entity_poly.entity_id
_entity_poly.type
_entity_poly.pdbx_seq_one_letter_code
_entity_poly.pdbx_strand_id
1 'polypeptide(L)'
;MHAKCPGAGKIRTPEIAGNKICPQCGCAIEIFSDEVESRCPACGRAVYNDLKSCIQWCRYAEDCVGSEVYRALKSALDRGRPGSQDRRIADEP
;
A
#
# COMPACT_ATOMS: atom_id res chain seq x y z
N MET A 1 1.84 22.85 10.17
CA MET A 1 2.91 22.38 9.26
C MET A 1 3.72 21.31 9.98
N HIS A 2 3.89 20.13 9.40
CA HIS A 2 4.74 19.10 10.00
C HIS A 2 6.20 19.43 9.69
N ALA A 3 7.07 19.46 10.70
CA ALA A 3 8.51 19.69 10.51
C ALA A 3 9.22 18.56 9.74
N LYS A 4 8.56 17.40 9.59
CA LYS A 4 9.08 16.21 8.90
C LYS A 4 7.97 15.58 8.05
N CYS A 5 8.33 14.91 6.97
CA CYS A 5 7.39 14.15 6.15
C CYS A 5 6.81 12.99 6.98
N PRO A 6 5.49 12.93 7.22
CA PRO A 6 4.87 11.89 8.03
C PRO A 6 5.04 10.48 7.43
N GLY A 7 5.14 10.37 6.10
CA GLY A 7 5.38 9.08 5.44
C GLY A 7 6.83 8.60 5.54
N ALA A 8 7.79 9.52 5.71
CA ALA A 8 9.21 9.17 5.71
C ALA A 8 9.66 8.41 6.96
N GLY A 9 8.94 8.53 8.08
CA GLY A 9 9.28 7.84 9.34
C GLY A 9 9.33 6.32 9.15
N LYS A 10 8.25 5.75 8.62
CA LYS A 10 8.09 4.29 8.40
C LYS A 10 8.99 3.72 7.31
N ILE A 11 9.60 4.57 6.49
CA ILE A 11 10.55 4.18 5.44
C ILE A 11 11.98 4.22 5.99
N ARG A 12 12.32 5.27 6.76
CA ARG A 12 13.67 5.44 7.34
C ARG A 12 13.90 4.57 8.56
N THR A 13 12.84 4.26 9.28
CA THR A 13 12.86 3.40 10.46
C THR A 13 11.70 2.44 10.32
N PRO A 14 11.91 1.31 9.60
CA PRO A 14 10.89 0.30 9.45
C PRO A 14 10.46 -0.28 10.79
N GLU A 15 9.16 -0.42 10.97
CA GLU A 15 8.54 -1.01 12.15
C GLU A 15 7.75 -2.25 11.73
N ILE A 16 7.59 -3.21 12.64
CA ILE A 16 6.74 -4.38 12.39
C ILE A 16 5.29 -3.89 12.20
N ALA A 17 4.67 -4.25 11.09
CA ALA A 17 3.33 -3.83 10.66
C ALA A 17 2.20 -4.51 11.46
N GLY A 18 2.32 -4.50 12.79
CA GLY A 18 1.40 -5.12 13.73
C GLY A 18 1.45 -6.65 13.70
N ASN A 19 0.51 -7.27 14.44
CA ASN A 19 0.42 -8.72 14.58
C ASN A 19 -0.30 -9.34 13.37
N LYS A 20 0.42 -9.53 12.25
CA LYS A 20 -0.14 -10.17 11.06
C LYS A 20 -0.22 -11.68 11.27
N ILE A 21 -1.36 -12.26 10.90
CA ILE A 21 -1.60 -13.70 11.00
C ILE A 21 -1.73 -14.29 9.60
N CYS A 22 -1.04 -15.41 9.36
CA CYS A 22 -1.16 -16.15 8.13
C CYS A 22 -2.62 -16.63 7.94
N PRO A 23 -3.31 -16.25 6.85
CA PRO A 23 -4.69 -16.68 6.63
C PRO A 23 -4.81 -18.19 6.31
N GLN A 24 -3.69 -18.86 6.00
CA GLN A 24 -3.69 -20.28 5.65
C GLN A 24 -3.43 -21.19 6.84
N CYS A 25 -2.46 -20.85 7.70
CA CYS A 25 -2.03 -21.72 8.79
C CYS A 25 -2.13 -21.09 10.18
N GLY A 26 -2.47 -19.80 10.29
CA GLY A 26 -2.63 -19.11 11.58
C GLY A 26 -1.33 -18.71 12.28
N CYS A 27 -0.16 -18.97 11.67
CA CYS A 27 1.13 -18.55 12.23
C CYS A 27 1.27 -17.01 12.20
N ALA A 28 1.91 -16.44 13.23
CA ALA A 28 2.28 -15.04 13.24
C ALA A 28 3.34 -14.77 12.15
N ILE A 29 3.15 -13.67 11.43
CA ILE A 29 4.05 -13.22 10.37
C ILE A 29 4.54 -11.84 10.73
N GLU A 30 5.84 -11.67 10.68
CA GLU A 30 6.48 -10.35 10.78
C GLU A 30 6.60 -9.79 9.36
N ILE A 31 5.96 -8.64 9.15
CA ILE A 31 6.08 -7.84 7.92
C ILE A 31 6.53 -6.45 8.35
N PHE A 32 7.59 -5.92 7.77
CA PHE A 32 8.04 -4.56 8.07
C PHE A 32 7.23 -3.51 7.31
N SER A 33 7.22 -2.28 7.79
CA SER A 33 6.39 -1.21 7.23
C SER A 33 6.79 -0.74 5.83
N ASP A 34 8.01 -1.06 5.41
CA ASP A 34 8.56 -0.82 4.08
C ASP A 34 8.47 -2.03 3.15
N GLU A 35 8.09 -3.20 3.67
CA GLU A 35 7.89 -4.42 2.89
C GLU A 35 6.48 -4.45 2.26
N VAL A 36 6.42 -4.90 1.01
CA VAL A 36 5.16 -5.11 0.28
C VAL A 36 4.53 -6.45 0.67
N GLU A 37 5.35 -7.46 0.93
CA GLU A 37 4.93 -8.80 1.35
C GLU A 37 6.03 -9.47 2.17
N SER A 38 5.64 -10.49 2.93
CA SER A 38 6.56 -11.41 3.61
C SER A 38 6.10 -12.85 3.42
N ARG A 39 7.01 -13.81 3.55
CA ARG A 39 6.69 -15.24 3.47
C ARG A 39 6.37 -15.77 4.85
N CYS A 40 5.26 -16.49 4.97
CA CYS A 40 4.92 -17.18 6.21
C CYS A 40 6.03 -18.20 6.55
N PRO A 41 6.63 -18.15 7.75
CA PRO A 41 7.70 -19.08 8.12
C PRO A 41 7.23 -20.52 8.29
N ALA A 42 5.93 -20.75 8.55
CA ALA A 42 5.38 -22.07 8.78
C ALA A 42 4.95 -22.79 7.47
N CYS A 43 4.38 -22.08 6.50
CA CYS A 43 3.84 -22.69 5.28
C CYS A 43 4.39 -22.12 3.96
N GLY A 44 5.24 -21.09 4.00
CA GLY A 44 5.88 -20.51 2.83
C GLY A 44 5.00 -19.61 1.95
N ARG A 45 3.72 -19.44 2.29
CA ARG A 45 2.79 -18.58 1.56
C ARG A 45 3.20 -17.10 1.67
N ALA A 46 3.17 -16.38 0.54
CA ALA A 46 3.32 -14.93 0.53
C ALA A 46 2.07 -14.26 1.13
N VAL A 47 2.28 -13.37 2.09
CA VAL A 47 1.25 -12.56 2.74
C VAL A 47 1.61 -11.10 2.54
N TYR A 48 0.66 -10.36 1.97
CA TYR A 48 0.85 -8.97 1.56
C TYR A 48 0.57 -8.01 2.72
N ASN A 49 1.31 -6.91 2.73
CA ASN A 49 1.10 -5.80 3.64
C ASN A 49 -0.15 -4.99 3.23
N ASP A 50 -0.87 -4.43 4.19
CA ASP A 50 -2.07 -3.62 3.98
C ASP A 50 -1.86 -2.13 4.34
N LEU A 51 -0.61 -1.75 4.62
CA LEU A 51 -0.26 -0.36 4.90
C LEU A 51 -0.51 0.53 3.69
N LYS A 52 -1.17 1.67 3.94
CA LYS A 52 -1.51 2.65 2.90
C LYS A 52 -0.29 3.46 2.49
N SER A 53 -0.01 3.51 1.19
CA SER A 53 1.00 4.39 0.59
C SER A 53 0.64 5.87 0.77
N CYS A 54 1.63 6.77 0.79
CA CYS A 54 1.42 8.22 0.88
C CYS A 54 0.53 8.78 -0.24
N ILE A 55 0.49 8.12 -1.40
CA ILE A 55 -0.42 8.41 -2.52
C ILE A 55 -1.91 8.31 -2.11
N GLN A 56 -2.23 7.54 -1.07
CA GLN A 56 -3.60 7.30 -0.62
C GLN A 56 -4.12 8.37 0.36
N TRP A 57 -3.24 9.08 1.07
CA TRP A 57 -3.66 9.94 2.19
C TRP A 57 -2.94 11.30 2.26
N CYS A 58 -1.77 11.44 1.65
CA CYS A 58 -0.99 12.68 1.75
C CYS A 58 -1.43 13.68 0.68
N ARG A 59 -1.88 14.86 1.10
CA ARG A 59 -2.28 15.96 0.19
C ARG A 59 -1.15 16.50 -0.68
N TYR A 60 0.11 16.29 -0.30
CA TYR A 60 1.30 16.74 -1.02
C TYR A 60 1.93 15.63 -1.88
N ALA A 61 1.28 14.47 -1.95
CA ALA A 61 1.86 13.31 -2.63
C ALA A 61 2.13 13.58 -4.11
N GLU A 62 1.23 14.31 -4.78
CA GLU A 62 1.41 14.70 -6.19
C GLU A 62 2.63 15.59 -6.38
N ASP A 63 2.80 16.62 -5.55
CA ASP A 63 3.99 17.50 -5.60
C ASP A 63 5.29 16.73 -5.32
N CYS A 64 5.22 15.68 -4.50
CA CYS A 64 6.39 14.90 -4.09
C CYS A 64 6.89 13.94 -5.18
N VAL A 65 5.99 13.27 -5.90
CA VAL A 65 6.36 12.26 -6.92
C VAL A 65 6.21 12.76 -8.35
N GLY A 66 5.55 13.91 -8.55
CA GLY A 66 5.18 14.47 -9.84
C GLY A 66 3.83 13.93 -10.36
N SER A 67 3.12 14.76 -11.11
CA SER A 67 1.75 14.47 -11.60
C SER A 67 1.63 13.20 -12.43
N GLU A 68 2.61 12.90 -13.29
CA GLU A 68 2.59 11.71 -14.13
C GLU A 68 2.65 10.42 -13.28
N VAL A 69 3.66 10.34 -12.40
CA VAL A 69 3.85 9.21 -11.49
C VAL A 69 2.68 9.09 -10.51
N TYR A 70 2.18 10.22 -9.98
CA TYR A 70 1.03 10.23 -9.08
C TYR A 70 -0.20 9.61 -9.74
N ARG A 71 -0.51 9.98 -10.98
CA ARG A 71 -1.64 9.42 -11.75
C ARG A 71 -1.47 7.92 -12.01
N ALA A 72 -0.26 7.49 -12.37
CA ALA A 72 0.04 6.08 -12.61
C ALA A 72 -0.16 5.24 -11.32
N LEU A 73 0.42 5.68 -10.21
CA LEU A 73 0.30 5.02 -8.91
C LEU A 73 -1.15 5.01 -8.39
N LYS A 74 -1.87 6.14 -8.53
CA LYS A 74 -3.27 6.23 -8.11
C LYS A 74 -4.15 5.27 -8.91
N SER A 75 -3.95 5.22 -10.23
CA SER A 75 -4.67 4.30 -11.11
C SER A 75 -4.39 2.83 -10.77
N ALA A 76 -3.13 2.48 -10.46
CA ALA A 76 -2.76 1.14 -10.03
C ALA A 76 -3.45 0.74 -8.71
N LEU A 77 -3.50 1.65 -7.74
CA LEU A 77 -4.18 1.42 -6.47
C LEU A 77 -5.70 1.24 -6.62
N ASP A 78 -6.34 1.99 -7.51
CA ASP A 78 -7.79 1.89 -7.73
C ASP A 78 -8.18 0.61 -8.50
N ARG A 79 -7.31 0.09 -9.38
CA ARG A 79 -7.52 -1.21 -10.06
C ARG A 79 -7.54 -2.39 -9.08
N GLY A 80 -6.86 -2.27 -7.93
CA GLY A 80 -6.80 -3.31 -6.90
C GLY A 80 -7.96 -3.26 -5.88
N ARG A 81 -8.86 -2.27 -5.96
CA ARG A 81 -9.95 -2.11 -4.99
C ARG A 81 -11.14 -3.04 -5.34
N PRO A 82 -11.64 -3.87 -4.40
CA PRO A 82 -12.84 -4.65 -4.64
C PRO A 82 -14.01 -3.71 -4.97
N GLY A 83 -14.61 -3.89 -6.15
CA GLY A 83 -15.75 -3.09 -6.63
C GLY A 83 -15.44 -1.95 -7.62
N SER A 84 -14.20 -1.80 -8.13
CA SER A 84 -13.86 -0.74 -9.10
C SER A 84 -14.16 -1.06 -10.57
N GLN A 85 -14.82 -2.19 -10.86
CA GLN A 85 -15.28 -2.55 -12.21
C GLN A 85 -16.63 -1.89 -12.55
N ASP A 86 -16.68 -0.56 -12.62
CA ASP A 86 -17.79 0.12 -13.30
C ASP A 86 -17.39 1.52 -13.82
N ARG A 87 -16.57 1.57 -14.87
CA ARG A 87 -16.34 2.79 -15.68
C ARG A 87 -16.20 2.48 -17.17
N ARG A 88 -16.99 1.52 -17.68
CA ARG A 88 -17.11 1.27 -19.13
C ARG A 88 -18.43 1.79 -19.71
N ILE A 89 -18.96 2.92 -19.22
CA ILE A 89 -20.10 3.61 -19.86
C ILE A 89 -19.99 5.11 -19.52
N ALA A 90 -19.25 5.89 -20.33
CA ALA A 90 -19.41 7.34 -20.48
C ALA A 90 -18.31 7.88 -21.41
N ASP A 91 -18.29 7.45 -22.68
CA ASP A 91 -17.82 8.26 -23.82
C ASP A 91 -18.11 7.55 -25.15
N GLU A 92 -19.38 7.31 -25.48
CA GLU A 92 -19.76 7.04 -26.88
C GLU A 92 -21.05 7.81 -27.20
N PRO A 93 -21.03 8.74 -28.17
CA PRO A 93 -22.24 9.35 -28.73
C PRO A 93 -23.00 8.41 -29.68
#